data_AF-A0A7U5GWU9-F1
#
_entry.id   AF-A0A7U5GWU9-F1
#
_cell.length_a   1.000
_cell.length_b   1.000
_cell.length_c   1.000
_cell.angle_alpha   90.00
_cell.angle_beta   90.00
_cell.angle_gamma   90.00
#
_symmetry.space_group_name_H-M   'P 1'
#
loop_
_entity.id
_entity.type
_entity.pdbx_description
1 polymer ?
#
loop_
_entity_poly.entity_id
_entity_poly.type
_entity_poly.pdbx_seq_one_letter_code
_entity_poly.pdbx_strand_id
1 'polypeptide(L)' 'MPAYMVNEYYVFTSYEDMSSLIHDIIHYSLLPSQQDQYSFSILIGNLDINTLQFQSSTGQTIAVRYEQDNDIYYSV' A
#
# COMPACT_ATOMS: atom_id res chain seq x y z
N MET A 1 -2.74 -3.04 15.03
CA MET A 1 -3.70 -2.08 14.42
C MET A 1 -4.14 -2.65 13.07
N PRO A 2 -5.42 -2.60 12.68
CA PRO A 2 -5.85 -3.07 11.37
C PRO A 2 -5.08 -2.36 10.27
N ALA A 3 -4.64 -3.11 9.26
CA ALA A 3 -3.86 -2.59 8.16
C ALA A 3 -4.11 -3.37 6.87
N TYR A 4 -3.81 -2.72 5.75
CA TYR A 4 -3.97 -3.22 4.40
C TYR A 4 -2.64 -3.12 3.69
N MET A 5 -2.09 -4.26 3.26
CA MET A 5 -0.86 -4.31 2.50
C MET A 5 -1.16 -4.51 1.02
N VAL A 6 -0.75 -3.55 0.19
CA VAL A 6 -0.94 -3.56 -1.26
C VAL A 6 0.35 -3.98 -1.96
N ASN A 7 0.26 -4.98 -2.83
CA ASN A 7 1.36 -5.54 -3.62
C ASN A 7 2.59 -5.92 -2.79
N GLU A 8 2.35 -6.39 -1.55
CA GLU A 8 3.39 -6.80 -0.59
C GLU A 8 4.41 -5.69 -0.24
N TYR A 9 4.09 -4.43 -0.51
CA TYR A 9 5.03 -3.31 -0.37
C TYR A 9 4.44 -2.15 0.43
N TYR A 10 3.28 -1.64 0.03
CA TYR A 10 2.66 -0.47 0.66
C TYR A 10 1.73 -0.90 1.78
N VAL A 11 1.83 -0.29 2.96
CA VAL A 11 0.96 -0.59 4.10
C VAL A 11 0.13 0.64 4.45
N PHE A 12 -1.18 0.46 4.45
CA PHE A 12 -2.16 1.47 4.81
C PHE A 12 -2.82 1.11 6.13
N THR A 13 -3.02 2.10 6.99
CA THR A 13 -3.69 1.95 8.28
C THR A 13 -5.15 2.42 8.23
N SER A 14 -5.54 3.03 7.10
CA SER A 14 -6.89 3.47 6.77
C SER A 14 -7.35 2.79 5.48
N TYR A 15 -8.58 2.27 5.49
CA TYR A 15 -9.19 1.72 4.29
C TYR A 15 -9.46 2.81 3.25
N GLU A 16 -9.86 4.00 3.71
CA GLU A 16 -10.18 5.15 2.86
C GLU A 16 -8.97 5.57 2.03
N ASP A 17 -7.81 5.74 2.67
CA ASP A 17 -6.55 6.15 2.01
C ASP A 17 -6.13 5.14 0.94
N MET A 18 -6.14 3.84 1.30
CA MET A 18 -5.84 2.76 0.36
C MET A 18 -6.81 2.76 -0.83
N SER A 19 -8.11 2.85 -0.55
CA SER A 19 -9.15 2.79 -1.60
C SER A 19 -9.09 4.00 -2.53
N SER A 20 -8.76 5.18 -2.00
CA SER A 20 -8.62 6.41 -2.77
C SER A 20 -7.40 6.34 -3.67
N LEU A 21 -6.26 5.86 -3.17
CA LEU A 21 -5.06 5.67 -4.00
C LEU A 21 -5.30 4.67 -5.14
N ILE A 22 -5.93 3.53 -4.85
CA ILE A 22 -6.23 2.52 -5.88
C ILE A 22 -7.19 3.10 -6.91
N HIS A 23 -8.24 3.82 -6.48
CA HIS A 23 -9.16 4.50 -7.37
C HIS A 23 -8.42 5.47 -8.30
N ASP A 24 -7.50 6.28 -7.76
CA ASP A 24 -6.77 7.26 -8.54
C ASP A 24 -5.81 6.60 -9.53
N ILE A 25 -5.19 5.47 -9.18
CA ILE A 25 -4.37 4.71 -10.11
C ILE A 25 -5.24 4.19 -11.27
N ILE A 26 -6.38 3.59 -10.96
CA ILE A 26 -7.26 3.01 -11.99
C ILE A 26 -7.77 4.08 -12.96
N HIS A 27 -8.14 5.26 -12.46
CA HIS A 27 -8.83 6.28 -13.26
C HIS A 27 -7.92 7.36 -13.85
N TYR A 28 -6.79 7.65 -13.21
CA TYR A 28 -5.95 8.80 -13.57
C TYR A 28 -4.50 8.45 -13.89
N SER A 29 -4.03 7.23 -13.58
CA SER A 29 -2.70 6.83 -14.04
C SER A 29 -2.73 6.49 -15.52
N LEU A 30 -1.71 6.96 -16.24
CA LEU A 30 -1.45 6.56 -17.61
C LEU A 30 -0.65 5.26 -17.57
N LEU A 31 -1.27 4.15 -17.96
CA LEU A 31 -0.53 2.93 -18.20
C LEU A 31 0.42 3.16 -19.38
N PRO A 32 1.65 2.63 -19.32
CA PRO A 32 2.48 2.49 -20.51
C PRO A 32 1.66 1.79 -21.58
N SER A 33 1.83 2.17 -22.85
CA SER A 33 1.08 1.66 -24.01
C SER A 33 1.21 0.15 -24.28
N GLN A 34 1.83 -0.60 -23.37
CA GLN A 34 2.00 -2.06 -23.39
C GLN A 34 1.22 -2.79 -22.29
N GLN A 35 0.50 -2.09 -21.40
CA GLN A 35 -0.31 -2.71 -20.37
C GLN A 35 -1.77 -2.24 -20.46
N ASP A 36 -2.68 -3.20 -20.64
CA ASP A 36 -4.12 -2.95 -20.71
C ASP A 36 -4.85 -3.22 -19.37
N GLN A 37 -4.13 -3.70 -18.35
CA GLN A 37 -4.74 -4.16 -17.11
C GLN A 37 -3.94 -3.76 -15.87
N TYR A 38 -4.66 -3.24 -14.87
CA TYR A 38 -4.17 -3.08 -13.51
C TYR A 38 -4.44 -4.36 -12.69
N SER A 39 -3.45 -4.79 -11.90
CA SER A 39 -3.62 -5.86 -10.92
C SER A 39 -3.13 -5.37 -9.56
N PHE A 40 -3.98 -5.48 -8.55
CA PHE A 40 -3.65 -5.14 -7.16
C PHE A 40 -3.88 -6.38 -6.29
N SER A 41 -2.87 -6.75 -5.51
CA SER A 41 -3.00 -7.75 -4.44
C SER A 41 -3.14 -7.02 -3.11
N ILE A 42 -4.21 -7.29 -2.36
CA ILE A 42 -4.47 -6.65 -1.07
C ILE A 42 -4.49 -7.73 0.01
N LEU A 43 -3.55 -7.65 0.94
CA LEU A 43 -3.52 -8.47 2.15
C LEU A 43 -4.11 -7.66 3.31
N ILE A 44 -5.06 -8.26 4.03
CA ILE A 44 -5.66 -7.65 5.21
C ILE A 44 -5.01 -8.28 6.44
N GLY A 45 -4.64 -7.46 7.41
CA GLY A 45 -3.92 -7.93 8.59
C GLY A 45 -3.85 -6.91 9.71
N ASN A 46 -2.91 -7.15 10.61
CA ASN A 46 -2.57 -6.25 11.70
C ASN A 46 -1.12 -5.77 11.55
N LEU A 47 -0.92 -4.46 11.64
CA LEU A 47 0.38 -3.85 11.78
C LEU A 47 0.73 -3.71 13.27
N ASP A 48 1.91 -4.21 13.63
CA ASP A 48 2.60 -3.91 14.88
C ASP A 48 3.74 -2.93 14.61
N ILE A 49 3.55 -1.69 15.07
CA ILE A 49 4.50 -0.59 14.87
C ILE A 49 5.74 -0.78 15.74
N ASN A 50 5.62 -1.44 16.89
CA ASN A 50 6.74 -1.61 17.82
C ASN A 50 7.76 -2.60 17.29
N THR A 51 7.28 -3.66 16.65
CA THR A 51 8.14 -4.70 16.05
C THR A 51 8.37 -4.48 14.55
N LEU A 52 7.70 -3.49 13.95
CA LEU A 52 7.69 -3.23 12.51
C LEU A 52 7.33 -4.48 11.72
N GLN A 53 6.21 -5.12 12.10
CA GLN A 53 5.72 -6.33 11.47
C GLN A 53 4.27 -6.19 11.05
N PHE A 54 3.98 -6.61 9.83
CA PHE A 54 2.64 -6.82 9.34
C PHE A 54 2.29 -8.31 9.46
N GLN A 55 1.23 -8.61 10.19
CA GLN A 55 0.70 -9.96 10.34
C GLN A 55 -0.58 -10.08 9.52
N SER A 56 -0.52 -10.80 8.41
CA SER A 56 -1.68 -11.11 7.58
C SER A 56 -2.70 -11.94 8.36
N SER A 57 -3.97 -11.76 8.03
CA SER A 57 -5.07 -12.64 8.45
C SER A 57 -4.87 -14.11 8.07
N THR A 58 -4.06 -14.37 7.04
CA THR A 58 -3.66 -15.73 6.63
C THR A 58 -2.52 -16.33 7.48
N GLY A 59 -2.02 -15.60 8.48
CA GLY A 59 -0.96 -16.04 9.40
C GLY A 59 0.46 -15.72 8.94
N GLN A 60 0.64 -15.18 7.73
CA GLN A 60 1.95 -14.74 7.24
C GLN A 60 2.42 -13.49 7.98
N THR A 61 3.69 -13.44 8.36
CA THR A 61 4.32 -12.28 8.98
C THR A 61 5.35 -11.67 8.04
N ILE A 62 5.22 -10.38 7.77
CA ILE A 62 6.04 -9.63 6.82
C ILE A 62 6.71 -8.50 7.59
N ALA A 63 8.03 -8.45 7.57
CA ALA A 63 8.77 -7.33 8.15
C ALA A 63 8.53 -6.08 7.30
N VAL A 64 8.11 -4.99 7.93
CA VAL A 64 7.87 -3.71 7.26
C VAL A 64 8.96 -2.73 7.64
N ARG A 65 9.22 -1.76 6.76
CA ARG A 65 10.09 -0.62 7.06
C ARG A 65 9.26 0.64 6.97
N TYR A 66 9.42 1.50 7.96
CA TYR A 66 8.89 2.85 7.89
C TYR A 66 9.92 3.70 7.16
N GLU A 67 9.64 4.04 5.90
CA GLU A 67 10.30 5.15 5.25
C GLU A 67 9.42 6.37 5.50
N GLN A 68 9.93 7.33 6.26
CA GLN A 68 9.25 8.59 6.45
C GLN A 68 9.18 9.26 5.09
N ASP A 69 7.96 9.48 4.60
CA ASP A 69 7.72 10.21 3.36
C ASP A 69 8.19 11.65 3.60
N ASN A 70 9.44 11.93 3.25
CA ASN A 70 9.91 13.30 3.17
C ASN A 70 9.23 13.87 1.95
N ASP A 71 8.19 14.69 2.17
CA ASP A 71 7.44 15.41 1.14
C ASP A 71 8.39 15.80 0.00
N ILE A 72 8.32 15.07 -1.10
CA ILE A 72 9.08 15.38 -2.31
C ILE A 72 8.31 16.51 -2.97
N TYR A 73 8.37 17.71 -2.37
CA TYR A 73 7.92 18.92 -3.02
C TYR A 73 8.78 19.10 -4.26
N TYR A 74 8.24 18.71 -5.41
CA TYR A 74 8.77 19.17 -6.68
C TYR A 74 8.76 20.69 -6.65
N SER A 75 9.95 21.28 -6.56
CA SER A 75 10.13 22.71 -6.75
C SER A 75 9.81 22.97 -8.22
N VAL A 76 8.76 23.74 -8.47
CA VAL A 76 8.37 24.23 -9.81
C VAL A 76 9.45 25.16 -10.35
#